data_AF-A0A968TRB2-F1
#
_entry.id   AF-A0A968TRB2-F1
#
_cell.length_a   1.000
_cell.length_b   1.000
_cell.length_c   1.000
_cell.angle_alpha   90.00
_cell.angle_beta   90.00
_cell.angle_gamma   90.00
#
_symmetry.space_group_name_H-M   'P 1'
#
loop_
_entity.id
_entity.type
_entity.pdbx_description
1 polymer ?
#
loop_
_entity_poly.entity_id
_entity_poly.type
_entity_poly.pdbx_seq_one_letter_code
_entity_poly.pdbx_strand_id
1 'polypeptide(L)'
;MVNLPFTIIATDANGSAANNDKLFARIYVDDVIYDDAEMTRIGATANWTVTFNYKPQPGDGSVDLDGVGPLLVGQHKVRVEVTDGNMIDSRQWTVDVRNTIPFPSLVLNIVSERKALDPASITFTEWTWGSETAGSTTLAGKKYESLYVAGSFKRAGVAKFFLWALDLVDGVVTKTAAGGKWSFNENLNWGSQTRRVSVKTDPVTQVNDIFLTNLSNKYGPFTKCHQLSQDER
;
A
#
# COMPACT_ATOMS: atom_id res chain seq x y z
N MET A 1 12.11 -15.14 2.09
CA MET A 1 12.84 -13.86 2.21
C MET A 1 14.30 -14.13 1.91
N VAL A 2 14.92 -13.29 1.08
CA VAL A 2 16.34 -13.40 0.71
C VAL A 2 17.15 -12.70 1.80
N ASN A 3 18.17 -13.36 2.33
CA ASN A 3 19.15 -12.72 3.22
C ASN A 3 20.19 -12.02 2.35
N LEU A 4 20.54 -10.79 2.70
CA LEU A 4 21.65 -10.06 2.09
C LEU A 4 22.85 -10.14 3.03
N PRO A 5 23.84 -11.02 2.76
CA PRO A 5 25.02 -11.14 3.60
C PRO A 5 25.99 -9.98 3.29
N PHE A 6 26.44 -9.33 4.34
CA PHE A 6 27.50 -8.33 4.28
C PHE A 6 28.67 -8.79 5.13
N THR A 7 29.88 -8.65 4.58
CA THR A 7 31.11 -8.94 5.31
C THR A 7 31.85 -7.63 5.51
N ILE A 8 32.09 -7.27 6.77
CA ILE A 8 32.86 -6.10 7.16
C ILE A 8 34.25 -6.57 7.53
N ILE A 9 35.25 -5.94 6.92
CA ILE A 9 36.66 -6.14 7.26
C ILE A 9 37.19 -4.81 7.80
N ALA A 10 37.72 -4.83 9.02
CA ALA A 10 38.39 -3.69 9.64
C ALA A 10 39.84 -4.03 9.92
N THR A 11 40.71 -3.03 9.86
CA THR A 11 42.14 -3.18 10.17
C THR A 11 42.46 -2.33 11.39
N ASP A 12 42.96 -2.97 12.45
CA ASP A 12 43.51 -2.28 13.60
C ASP A 12 45.03 -2.17 13.44
N ALA A 13 45.51 -1.02 12.99
CA ALA A 13 46.94 -0.78 12.75
C ALA A 13 47.81 -0.90 14.02
N ASN A 14 47.22 -0.79 15.21
CA ASN A 14 47.90 -0.87 16.49
C ASN A 14 47.77 -2.26 17.16
N GLY A 15 46.92 -3.12 16.61
CA GLY A 15 46.64 -4.47 17.09
C GLY A 15 47.78 -5.44 16.85
N SER A 16 48.86 -5.33 17.63
CA SER A 16 49.87 -6.39 17.69
C SER A 16 49.21 -7.72 18.10
N ALA A 17 49.78 -8.87 17.72
CA ALA A 17 49.28 -10.18 18.16
C ALA A 17 49.24 -10.35 19.70
N ALA A 18 49.93 -9.47 20.43
CA ALA A 18 50.01 -9.47 21.89
C ALA A 18 48.94 -8.60 22.58
N ASN A 19 48.34 -7.62 21.88
CA ASN A 19 47.27 -6.79 22.42
C ASN A 19 45.93 -7.38 21.97
N ASN A 20 45.21 -7.93 22.92
CA ASN A 20 43.98 -8.70 22.70
C ASN A 20 42.74 -7.80 22.62
N ASP A 21 42.91 -6.55 22.16
CA ASP A 21 41.85 -5.57 22.14
C ASP A 21 40.85 -5.96 21.04
N LYS A 22 39.61 -6.21 21.48
CA LYS A 22 38.53 -6.68 20.62
C LYS A 22 37.90 -5.50 19.90
N LEU A 23 37.68 -5.65 18.60
CA LEU A 23 36.86 -4.71 17.84
C LEU A 23 35.38 -5.09 17.94
N PHE A 24 34.53 -4.08 18.03
CA PHE A 24 33.08 -4.21 17.96
C PHE A 24 32.56 -3.47 16.73
N ALA A 25 31.59 -4.07 16.06
CA ALA A 25 30.92 -3.48 14.91
C ALA A 25 29.43 -3.31 15.22
N ARG A 26 28.94 -2.08 15.12
CA ARG A 26 27.53 -1.74 15.22
C ARG A 26 26.99 -1.36 13.86
N ILE A 27 25.91 -2.02 13.46
CA ILE A 27 25.26 -1.83 12.17
C ILE A 27 23.96 -1.07 12.39
N TYR A 28 23.78 -0.05 11.57
CA TYR A 28 22.58 0.75 11.49
C TYR A 28 21.92 0.53 10.14
N VAL A 29 20.60 0.36 10.15
CA VAL A 29 19.75 0.41 8.96
C VAL A 29 18.76 1.54 9.18
N ASP A 30 18.76 2.52 8.28
CA ASP A 30 17.93 3.72 8.37
C ASP A 30 18.08 4.43 9.72
N ASP A 31 19.34 4.57 10.15
CA ASP A 31 19.79 5.17 11.41
C ASP A 31 19.28 4.47 12.69
N VAL A 32 18.65 3.30 12.58
CA VAL A 32 18.28 2.41 13.69
C VAL A 32 19.32 1.31 13.87
N ILE A 33 19.72 1.02 15.11
CA ILE A 33 20.61 -0.11 15.41
C ILE A 33 19.93 -1.41 14.97
N TYR A 34 20.53 -2.08 14.00
CA TYR A 34 20.06 -3.35 13.47
C TYR A 34 20.77 -4.53 14.12
N ASP A 35 22.09 -4.42 14.31
CA ASP A 35 22.92 -5.47 14.91
C ASP A 35 24.14 -4.85 15.60
N ASP A 36 24.69 -5.56 16.59
CA ASP A 36 25.88 -5.16 17.34
C ASP A 36 26.65 -6.42 17.73
N ALA A 37 27.86 -6.55 17.20
CA ALA A 37 28.61 -7.80 17.29
C ALA A 37 30.11 -7.56 17.49
N GLU A 38 30.71 -8.44 18.30
CA GLU A 38 32.16 -8.55 18.38
C GLU A 38 32.72 -9.08 17.05
N MET A 39 33.77 -8.45 16.54
CA MET A 39 34.44 -8.90 15.34
C MET A 39 35.41 -10.05 15.65
N THR A 40 35.58 -10.96 14.69
CA THR A 40 36.53 -12.08 14.78
C THR A 40 37.84 -11.73 14.07
N ARG A 41 38.97 -11.93 14.73
CA ARG A 41 40.28 -11.71 14.10
C ARG A 41 40.55 -12.69 12.95
N ILE A 42 41.08 -12.19 11.84
CA ILE A 42 41.42 -13.00 10.66
C ILE A 42 42.88 -13.50 10.80
N GLY A 43 43.04 -14.71 11.34
CA GLY A 43 44.36 -15.31 11.56
C GLY A 43 45.26 -14.45 12.47
N ALA A 44 46.57 -14.45 12.22
CA ALA A 44 47.54 -13.63 12.95
C ALA A 44 47.70 -12.20 12.39
N THR A 45 46.78 -11.75 11.53
CA THR A 45 46.85 -10.42 10.91
C THR A 45 46.25 -9.34 11.81
N ALA A 46 46.37 -8.08 11.39
CA ALA A 46 45.71 -6.95 12.05
C ALA A 46 44.25 -6.76 11.60
N ASN A 47 43.72 -7.71 10.82
CA ASN A 47 42.38 -7.62 10.25
C ASN A 47 41.36 -8.37 11.09
N TRP A 48 40.16 -7.83 11.13
CA TRP A 48 39.00 -8.35 11.85
C TRP A 48 37.82 -8.44 10.91
N THR A 49 36.96 -9.43 11.10
CA THR A 49 35.79 -9.68 10.26
C THR A 49 34.53 -9.86 11.10
N VAL A 50 33.41 -9.37 10.57
CA VAL A 50 32.07 -9.75 11.02
C VAL A 50 31.18 -9.92 9.79
N THR A 51 30.27 -10.88 9.85
CA THR A 51 29.26 -11.06 8.82
C THR A 51 27.90 -10.83 9.43
N PHE A 52 27.10 -9.97 8.82
CA PHE A 52 25.72 -9.78 9.19
C PHE A 52 24.80 -10.11 8.03
N ASN A 53 23.59 -10.56 8.38
CA ASN A 53 22.56 -10.91 7.42
C ASN A 53 21.42 -9.90 7.55
N TYR A 54 21.41 -8.91 6.66
CA TYR A 54 20.28 -8.00 6.57
C TYR A 54 19.07 -8.74 6.00
N LYS A 55 17.94 -8.64 6.70
CA LYS A 55 16.66 -9.24 6.35
C LYS A 55 15.64 -8.12 6.21
N PRO A 56 15.40 -7.62 4.99
CA PRO A 56 14.35 -6.65 4.76
C PRO A 56 12.99 -7.21 5.18
N GLN A 57 12.17 -6.38 5.80
CA GLN A 57 10.80 -6.72 6.16
C GLN A 57 9.90 -6.72 4.92
N PRO A 58 8.76 -7.44 4.96
CA PRO A 58 7.74 -7.33 3.93
C PRO A 58 7.23 -5.88 3.84
N GLY A 59 7.50 -5.22 2.71
CA GLY A 59 7.10 -3.83 2.47
C GLY A 59 8.28 -2.86 2.35
N ASP A 60 9.46 -3.20 2.88
CA ASP A 60 10.66 -2.34 2.84
C ASP A 60 11.01 -1.88 1.43
N GLY A 61 10.87 -2.77 0.44
CA GLY A 61 11.08 -2.42 -0.98
C GLY A 61 9.98 -1.56 -1.63
N SER A 62 8.94 -1.16 -0.89
CA SER A 62 7.76 -0.41 -1.39
C SER A 62 7.44 0.84 -0.61
N VAL A 63 8.15 1.07 0.49
CA VAL A 63 7.97 2.25 1.33
C VAL A 63 9.21 3.13 1.21
N ASP A 64 8.96 4.42 1.30
CA ASP A 64 9.96 5.38 1.73
C ASP A 64 9.72 5.58 3.22
N LEU A 65 10.59 5.00 4.05
CA LEU A 65 10.42 4.93 5.51
C LEU A 65 10.58 6.29 6.18
N ASP A 66 11.38 7.19 5.61
CA ASP A 66 11.56 8.55 6.13
C ASP A 66 10.58 9.55 5.49
N GLY A 67 10.02 9.21 4.32
CA GLY A 67 8.92 9.90 3.63
C GLY A 67 9.24 11.32 3.16
N VAL A 68 10.46 11.79 3.39
CA VAL A 68 10.89 13.20 3.22
C VAL A 68 12.41 13.28 2.90
N GLY A 69 13.12 12.15 2.86
CA GLY A 69 14.57 12.09 2.66
C GLY A 69 15.01 11.96 1.20
N PRO A 70 16.33 11.94 0.96
CA PRO A 70 16.92 11.77 -0.38
C PRO A 70 16.85 10.33 -0.90
N LEU A 71 16.38 9.38 -0.09
CA LEU A 71 16.30 7.97 -0.45
C LEU A 71 15.03 7.72 -1.26
N LEU A 72 15.16 6.95 -2.34
CA LEU A 72 14.00 6.53 -3.14
C LEU A 72 13.30 5.35 -2.45
N VAL A 73 12.07 5.06 -2.89
CA VAL A 73 11.31 3.89 -2.44
C VAL A 73 12.15 2.60 -2.57
N GLY A 74 12.25 1.86 -1.46
CA GLY A 74 13.05 0.64 -1.38
C GLY A 74 14.54 0.85 -1.21
N GLN A 75 15.02 2.08 -1.06
CA GLN A 75 16.42 2.34 -0.71
C GLN A 75 16.59 2.42 0.80
N HIS A 76 17.59 1.71 1.30
CA HIS A 76 17.95 1.71 2.71
C HIS A 76 19.37 2.20 2.90
N LYS A 77 19.57 3.00 3.93
CA LYS A 77 20.90 3.48 4.34
C LYS A 77 21.49 2.50 5.33
N VAL A 78 22.57 1.84 4.94
CA VAL A 78 23.33 0.97 5.83
C VAL A 78 24.57 1.71 6.29
N ARG A 79 24.74 1.84 7.60
CA ARG A 79 25.92 2.45 8.21
C ARG A 79 26.53 1.48 9.19
N VAL A 80 27.85 1.31 9.14
CA VAL A 80 28.60 0.48 10.08
C VAL A 80 29.57 1.36 10.83
N GLU A 81 29.53 1.26 12.14
CA GLU A 81 30.50 1.85 13.05
C GLU A 81 31.36 0.73 13.63
N VAL A 82 32.69 0.90 13.58
CA VAL A 82 33.64 -0.03 14.19
C VAL A 82 34.40 0.71 15.28
N THR A 83 34.55 0.06 16.44
CA THR A 83 35.20 0.65 17.60
C THR A 83 36.09 -0.34 18.34
N ASP A 84 37.19 0.17 18.90
CA ASP A 84 38.08 -0.51 19.85
C ASP A 84 37.81 -0.06 21.31
N GLY A 85 36.75 0.73 21.53
CA GLY A 85 36.42 1.38 22.81
C GLY A 85 37.04 2.77 23.02
N ASN A 86 38.04 3.16 22.23
CA ASN A 86 38.70 4.47 22.30
C ASN A 86 38.43 5.33 21.05
N MET A 87 38.34 4.70 19.89
CA MET A 87 38.08 5.32 18.61
C MET A 87 36.87 4.69 17.93
N ILE A 88 36.21 5.45 17.07
CA ILE A 88 35.10 4.98 16.24
C ILE A 88 35.42 5.41 14.81
N ASP A 89 35.41 4.47 13.88
CA ASP A 89 35.38 4.74 12.44
C ASP A 89 34.03 4.30 11.87
N SER A 90 33.56 5.00 10.83
CA SER A 90 32.25 4.71 10.24
C SER A 90 32.26 4.75 8.73
N ARG A 91 31.49 3.85 8.13
CA ARG A 91 31.22 3.82 6.69
C ARG A 91 29.73 3.68 6.45
N GLN A 92 29.23 4.34 5.41
CA GLN A 92 27.84 4.19 4.99
C GLN A 92 27.75 3.93 3.50
N TRP A 93 26.69 3.22 3.11
CA TRP A 93 26.30 3.00 1.73
C TRP A 93 24.78 2.83 1.65
N THR A 94 24.25 2.93 0.43
CA THR A 94 22.84 2.70 0.14
C THR A 94 22.66 1.32 -0.48
N VAL A 95 21.60 0.61 -0.09
CA VAL A 95 21.21 -0.67 -0.68
C VAL A 95 19.80 -0.58 -1.23
N ASP A 96 19.59 -1.15 -2.43
CA ASP A 96 18.27 -1.21 -3.05
C ASP A 96 17.59 -2.55 -2.70
N VAL A 97 16.52 -2.47 -1.93
CA VAL A 97 15.63 -3.59 -1.64
C VAL A 97 14.51 -3.59 -2.66
N ARG A 98 14.46 -4.64 -3.48
CA ARG A 98 13.33 -4.83 -4.40
C ARG A 98 12.16 -5.41 -3.65
N ASN A 99 10.98 -4.86 -3.93
CA ASN A 99 9.78 -5.51 -3.48
C ASN A 99 9.60 -6.86 -4.19
N THR A 100 9.46 -7.92 -3.39
CA THR A 100 9.17 -9.28 -3.89
C THR A 100 7.70 -9.67 -3.68
N ILE A 101 6.94 -8.87 -2.92
CA ILE A 101 5.55 -9.15 -2.56
C ILE A 101 4.76 -7.85 -2.66
N PRO A 102 3.74 -7.74 -3.53
CA PRO A 102 2.89 -6.55 -3.60
C PRO A 102 2.40 -6.16 -2.20
N PHE A 103 2.84 -5.01 -1.69
CA PHE A 103 2.40 -4.53 -0.39
C PHE A 103 1.10 -3.76 -0.60
N PRO A 104 0.02 -4.06 0.13
CA PRO A 104 -1.23 -3.34 -0.01
C PRO A 104 -1.02 -1.89 0.45
N SER A 105 -1.06 -0.95 -0.49
CA SER A 105 -1.12 0.47 -0.20
C SER A 105 -2.58 0.91 -0.10
N LEU A 106 -2.88 1.83 0.82
CA LEU A 106 -4.18 2.48 0.87
C LEU A 106 -4.28 3.42 -0.33
N VAL A 107 -4.98 2.99 -1.38
CA VAL A 107 -5.18 3.79 -2.58
C VAL A 107 -6.30 4.82 -2.39
N LEU A 108 -7.33 4.50 -1.60
CA LEU A 108 -8.49 5.36 -1.38
C LEU A 108 -9.16 5.09 -0.03
N ASN A 109 -9.51 6.17 0.69
CA ASN A 109 -10.38 6.10 1.86
C ASN A 109 -11.75 6.72 1.54
N ILE A 110 -12.69 5.87 1.12
CA ILE A 110 -14.08 6.22 0.80
C ILE A 110 -14.76 7.05 1.89
N VAL A 111 -14.53 6.73 3.17
CA VAL A 111 -15.19 7.44 4.28
C VAL A 111 -14.66 8.87 4.41
N SER A 112 -13.34 9.05 4.32
CA SER A 112 -12.72 10.38 4.35
C SER A 112 -13.16 11.21 3.16
N GLU A 113 -13.14 10.61 1.98
CA GLU A 113 -13.49 11.26 0.73
C GLU A 113 -14.98 11.66 0.71
N ARG A 114 -15.88 10.84 1.26
CA ARG A 114 -17.29 11.23 1.42
C ARG A 114 -17.45 12.42 2.36
N LYS A 115 -16.77 12.40 3.52
CA LYS A 115 -16.84 13.52 4.48
C LYS A 115 -16.36 14.84 3.87
N ALA A 116 -15.38 14.80 2.95
CA ALA A 116 -14.88 15.99 2.27
C ALA A 116 -15.87 16.61 1.28
N LEU A 117 -16.82 15.82 0.76
CA LEU A 117 -17.85 16.28 -0.19
C LEU A 117 -19.08 16.90 0.51
N ASP A 118 -19.24 16.69 1.82
CA ASP A 118 -20.38 17.16 2.57
C ASP A 118 -20.00 18.26 3.57
N PRO A 119 -20.94 19.14 3.95
CA PRO A 119 -20.71 20.11 5.03
C PRO A 119 -20.28 19.43 6.34
N ALA A 120 -19.33 20.05 7.05
CA ALA A 120 -18.73 19.51 8.27
C ALA A 120 -19.73 19.17 9.41
N SER A 121 -20.94 19.74 9.38
CA SER A 121 -22.00 19.50 10.37
C SER A 121 -22.74 18.16 10.17
N ILE A 122 -22.50 17.46 9.06
CA ILE A 122 -23.20 16.21 8.74
C ILE A 122 -22.45 15.03 9.36
N THR A 123 -23.15 14.27 10.21
CA THR A 123 -22.64 13.04 10.81
C THR A 123 -22.96 11.84 9.94
N PHE A 124 -21.94 11.00 9.71
CA PHE A 124 -22.02 9.72 9.03
C PHE A 124 -21.73 8.61 10.02
N THR A 125 -22.69 7.72 10.25
CA THR A 125 -22.56 6.61 11.19
C THR A 125 -23.04 5.31 10.56
N GLU A 126 -22.79 4.16 11.22
CA GLU A 126 -23.33 2.85 10.82
C GLU A 126 -23.04 2.46 9.36
N TRP A 127 -21.77 2.60 8.96
CA TRP A 127 -21.31 2.16 7.65
C TRP A 127 -21.37 0.63 7.55
N THR A 128 -22.07 0.15 6.52
CA THR A 128 -22.12 -1.26 6.15
C THR A 128 -21.68 -1.40 4.71
N TRP A 129 -20.62 -2.15 4.50
CA TRP A 129 -20.12 -2.48 3.17
C TRP A 129 -20.94 -3.61 2.56
N GLY A 130 -21.34 -3.40 1.31
CA GLY A 130 -22.07 -4.36 0.49
C GLY A 130 -21.13 -5.14 -0.42
N SER A 131 -21.64 -5.50 -1.60
CA SER A 131 -20.83 -6.19 -2.60
C SER A 131 -19.86 -5.24 -3.30
N GLU A 132 -18.70 -5.80 -3.64
CA GLU A 132 -17.75 -5.22 -4.57
C GLU A 132 -17.88 -5.93 -5.92
N THR A 133 -17.82 -5.16 -7.00
CA THR A 133 -17.84 -5.71 -8.36
C THR A 133 -16.81 -4.96 -9.19
N ALA A 134 -15.92 -5.70 -9.84
CA ALA A 134 -14.92 -5.12 -10.72
C ALA A 134 -15.31 -5.30 -12.18
N GLY A 135 -15.00 -4.30 -13.01
CA GLY A 135 -15.00 -4.37 -14.46
C GLY A 135 -13.62 -3.98 -14.98
N SER A 136 -13.20 -4.55 -16.10
CA SER A 136 -11.96 -4.14 -16.75
C SER A 136 -12.04 -4.33 -18.25
N THR A 137 -11.38 -3.45 -18.98
CA THR A 137 -11.24 -3.52 -20.43
C THR A 137 -9.95 -2.84 -20.86
N THR A 138 -9.50 -3.13 -22.09
CA THR A 138 -8.28 -2.57 -22.64
C THR A 138 -8.63 -1.77 -23.89
N LEU A 139 -8.27 -0.48 -23.91
CA LEU A 139 -8.51 0.41 -25.04
C LEU A 139 -7.24 1.18 -25.35
N ALA A 140 -6.82 1.17 -26.63
CA ALA A 140 -5.62 1.85 -27.11
C ALA A 140 -4.35 1.56 -26.27
N GLY A 141 -4.19 0.31 -25.82
CA GLY A 141 -3.03 -0.14 -25.03
C GLY A 141 -3.05 0.27 -23.56
N LYS A 142 -4.09 0.98 -23.10
CA LYS A 142 -4.30 1.29 -21.68
C LYS A 142 -5.34 0.35 -21.08
N LYS A 143 -5.14 -0.03 -19.82
CA LYS A 143 -6.11 -0.80 -19.05
C LYS A 143 -7.03 0.17 -18.32
N TYR A 144 -8.33 0.07 -18.60
CA TYR A 144 -9.37 0.79 -17.88
C TYR A 144 -10.07 -0.19 -16.95
N GLU A 145 -10.08 0.13 -15.68
CA GLU A 145 -10.67 -0.70 -14.64
C GLU A 145 -11.69 0.14 -13.88
N SER A 146 -12.77 -0.50 -13.44
CA SER A 146 -13.77 0.15 -12.60
C SER A 146 -14.05 -0.76 -11.41
N LEU A 147 -13.95 -0.23 -10.20
CA LEU A 147 -14.37 -0.89 -8.98
C LEU A 147 -15.67 -0.27 -8.50
N TYR A 148 -16.72 -1.08 -8.41
CA TYR A 148 -18.02 -0.70 -7.91
C TYR A 148 -18.17 -1.17 -6.49
N VAL A 149 -18.39 -0.24 -5.57
CA VAL A 149 -18.56 -0.52 -4.15
C VAL A 149 -19.96 -0.06 -3.75
N ALA A 150 -20.79 -1.00 -3.30
CA ALA A 150 -22.11 -0.70 -2.77
C ALA A 150 -22.13 -0.77 -1.24
N GLY A 151 -23.08 -0.09 -0.61
CA GLY A 151 -23.25 -0.20 0.84
C GLY A 151 -24.39 0.63 1.39
N SER A 152 -24.38 0.81 2.70
CA SER A 152 -25.27 1.70 3.43
C SER A 152 -24.55 2.48 4.52
N PHE A 153 -25.11 3.61 4.91
CA PHE A 153 -24.72 4.35 6.11
C PHE A 153 -25.92 5.14 6.64
N LYS A 154 -25.82 5.72 7.83
CA LYS A 154 -26.77 6.72 8.33
C LYS A 154 -26.21 8.12 8.13
N ARG A 155 -27.01 8.99 7.50
CA ARG A 155 -26.77 10.43 7.37
C ARG A 155 -27.80 11.17 8.18
N ALA A 156 -27.39 11.92 9.21
CA ALA A 156 -28.32 12.61 10.10
C ALA A 156 -29.47 11.68 10.61
N GLY A 157 -29.12 10.44 10.95
CA GLY A 157 -30.06 9.42 11.44
C GLY A 157 -30.86 8.67 10.36
N VAL A 158 -30.84 9.12 9.10
CA VAL A 158 -31.57 8.50 7.99
C VAL A 158 -30.67 7.50 7.27
N ALA A 159 -31.16 6.28 7.05
CA ALA A 159 -30.46 5.28 6.27
C ALA A 159 -30.33 5.74 4.80
N LYS A 160 -29.10 5.72 4.30
CA LYS A 160 -28.72 6.01 2.93
C LYS A 160 -28.06 4.79 2.32
N PHE A 161 -28.28 4.63 1.04
CA PHE A 161 -27.78 3.51 0.27
C PHE A 161 -26.94 4.03 -0.86
N PHE A 162 -25.71 3.56 -0.92
CA PHE A 162 -24.76 4.08 -1.87
C PHE A 162 -24.26 3.04 -2.85
N LEU A 163 -23.93 3.55 -4.03
CA LEU A 163 -23.09 2.90 -5.01
C LEU A 163 -22.01 3.91 -5.40
N TRP A 164 -20.78 3.46 -5.32
CA TRP A 164 -19.61 4.20 -5.73
C TRP A 164 -18.96 3.48 -6.90
N ALA A 165 -18.77 4.16 -8.02
CA ALA A 165 -17.90 3.70 -9.10
C ALA A 165 -16.54 4.41 -9.03
N LEU A 166 -15.47 3.62 -8.90
CA LEU A 166 -14.09 4.06 -8.87
C LEU A 166 -13.42 3.66 -10.18
N ASP A 167 -13.08 4.63 -11.01
CA ASP A 167 -12.39 4.38 -12.27
C ASP A 167 -10.87 4.48 -12.08
N LEU A 168 -10.17 3.45 -12.55
CA LEU A 168 -8.74 3.34 -12.57
C LEU A 168 -8.24 3.26 -14.01
N VAL A 169 -7.09 3.87 -14.26
CA VAL A 169 -6.34 3.71 -15.50
C VAL A 169 -4.98 3.13 -15.13
N ASP A 170 -4.68 1.96 -15.67
CA ASP A 170 -3.47 1.18 -15.38
C ASP A 170 -3.25 0.98 -13.86
N GLY A 171 -4.32 0.62 -13.13
CA GLY A 171 -4.30 0.41 -11.68
C GLY A 171 -4.24 1.67 -10.82
N VAL A 172 -4.20 2.87 -11.43
CA VAL A 172 -4.16 4.15 -10.71
C VAL A 172 -5.55 4.78 -10.67
N VAL A 173 -6.05 5.14 -9.48
CA VAL A 173 -7.30 5.89 -9.34
C VAL A 173 -7.16 7.25 -10.02
N THR A 174 -7.90 7.44 -11.11
CA THR A 174 -7.87 8.69 -11.85
C THR A 174 -8.96 9.63 -11.32
N LYS A 175 -8.55 10.73 -10.67
CA LYS A 175 -9.48 11.78 -10.18
C LYS A 175 -9.98 12.71 -11.30
N THR A 176 -9.65 12.43 -12.57
CA THR A 176 -9.77 13.37 -13.69
C THR A 176 -11.08 13.25 -14.46
N ALA A 177 -12.01 14.16 -14.16
CA ALA A 177 -12.72 14.94 -15.17
C ALA A 177 -13.25 16.22 -14.49
N ALA A 178 -13.19 17.36 -15.18
CA ALA A 178 -13.88 18.57 -14.74
C ALA A 178 -15.36 18.24 -14.52
N GLY A 179 -15.82 18.24 -13.27
CA GLY A 179 -17.13 17.70 -12.85
C GLY A 179 -17.09 16.45 -11.96
N GLY A 180 -15.91 15.96 -11.56
CA GLY A 180 -15.76 14.99 -10.47
C GLY A 180 -16.54 13.70 -10.65
N LYS A 181 -16.23 12.89 -11.66
CA LYS A 181 -16.87 11.58 -11.88
C LYS A 181 -16.36 10.49 -10.93
N TRP A 182 -16.30 10.80 -9.64
CA TRP A 182 -16.70 9.80 -8.66
C TRP A 182 -18.21 9.72 -8.77
N SER A 183 -18.69 8.71 -9.48
CA SER A 183 -20.13 8.52 -9.62
C SER A 183 -20.63 7.91 -8.30
N PHE A 184 -20.92 8.78 -7.34
CA PHE A 184 -21.48 8.45 -6.05
C PHE A 184 -22.98 8.74 -6.08
N ASN A 185 -23.78 7.70 -5.88
CA ASN A 185 -25.23 7.80 -5.82
C ASN A 185 -25.68 7.38 -4.42
N GLU A 186 -26.27 8.28 -3.62
CA GLU A 186 -26.70 8.01 -2.23
C GLU A 186 -28.21 7.82 -2.02
N ASN A 187 -29.01 8.05 -3.07
CA ASN A 187 -30.46 7.95 -3.04
C ASN A 187 -30.96 6.77 -3.87
N LEU A 188 -30.21 5.66 -3.83
CA LEU A 188 -30.63 4.45 -4.50
C LEU A 188 -31.89 3.92 -3.82
N ASN A 189 -32.94 3.70 -4.61
CA ASN A 189 -34.22 3.18 -4.14
C ASN A 189 -34.11 1.67 -3.84
N TRP A 190 -33.27 1.33 -2.87
CA TRP A 190 -32.99 -0.03 -2.45
C TRP A 190 -33.74 -0.34 -1.16
N GLY A 191 -34.60 -1.37 -1.19
CA GLY A 191 -35.27 -1.89 0.02
C GLY A 191 -34.30 -2.56 1.00
N SER A 192 -34.79 -3.06 2.13
CA SER A 192 -33.98 -3.52 3.29
C SER A 192 -33.22 -4.86 3.14
N GLN A 193 -33.25 -5.54 1.98
CA GLN A 193 -32.70 -6.90 1.80
C GLN A 193 -31.42 -6.94 0.94
N THR A 194 -30.73 -8.10 0.96
CA THR A 194 -29.43 -8.37 0.30
C THR A 194 -29.47 -8.04 -1.19
N ARG A 195 -28.36 -7.49 -1.71
CA ARG A 195 -28.35 -6.79 -2.99
C ARG A 195 -27.23 -7.31 -3.87
N ARG A 196 -27.52 -7.50 -5.15
CA ARG A 196 -26.50 -7.82 -6.16
C ARG A 196 -26.30 -6.62 -7.07
N VAL A 197 -25.05 -6.19 -7.20
CA VAL A 197 -24.62 -5.30 -8.27
C VAL A 197 -24.05 -6.19 -9.38
N SER A 198 -24.41 -5.91 -10.62
CA SER A 198 -23.70 -6.44 -11.78
C SER A 198 -23.49 -5.33 -12.78
N VAL A 199 -22.34 -5.35 -13.44
CA VAL A 199 -21.96 -4.31 -14.38
C VAL A 199 -21.69 -4.93 -15.73
N LYS A 200 -22.20 -4.29 -16.77
CA LYS A 200 -21.87 -4.60 -18.16
C LYS A 200 -21.19 -3.37 -18.76
N THR A 201 -19.96 -3.55 -19.20
CA THR A 201 -19.20 -2.50 -19.89
C THR A 201 -19.37 -2.68 -21.39
N ASP A 202 -19.82 -1.63 -22.08
CA ASP A 202 -19.78 -1.58 -23.53
C ASP A 202 -18.31 -1.43 -23.98
N PRO A 203 -17.77 -2.37 -24.78
CA PRO A 203 -16.34 -2.38 -25.10
C PRO A 203 -15.92 -1.23 -26.02
N VAL A 204 -16.86 -0.60 -26.74
CA VAL A 204 -16.57 0.46 -27.72
C VAL A 204 -16.70 1.84 -27.08
N THR A 205 -17.82 2.08 -26.41
CA THR A 205 -18.14 3.38 -25.80
C THR A 205 -17.61 3.51 -24.38
N GLN A 206 -17.19 2.41 -23.76
CA GLN A 206 -16.72 2.36 -22.37
C GLN A 206 -17.83 2.77 -21.37
N VAL A 207 -19.09 2.74 -21.82
CA VAL A 207 -20.25 3.03 -20.98
C VAL A 207 -20.51 1.81 -20.11
N ASN A 208 -20.66 2.06 -18.80
CA ASN A 208 -20.99 1.04 -17.82
C ASN A 208 -22.49 1.05 -17.52
N ASP A 209 -23.19 -0.03 -17.92
CA ASP A 209 -24.54 -0.33 -17.49
C ASP A 209 -24.49 -1.01 -16.13
N ILE A 210 -25.12 -0.39 -15.13
CA ILE A 210 -25.15 -0.91 -13.76
C ILE A 210 -26.53 -1.49 -13.50
N PHE A 211 -26.58 -2.79 -13.25
CA PHE A 211 -27.80 -3.50 -12.89
C PHE A 211 -27.82 -3.75 -11.39
N LEU A 212 -28.92 -3.32 -10.79
CA LEU A 212 -29.15 -3.41 -9.35
C LEU A 212 -30.30 -4.39 -9.12
N THR A 213 -30.03 -5.48 -8.41
CA THR A 213 -31.04 -6.50 -8.11
C THR A 213 -31.28 -6.58 -6.61
N ASN A 214 -32.52 -6.36 -6.20
CA ASN A 214 -32.98 -6.62 -4.84
C ASN A 214 -33.23 -8.13 -4.69
N LEU A 215 -32.54 -8.81 -3.77
CA LEU A 215 -32.84 -10.20 -3.44
C LEU A 215 -33.92 -10.22 -2.36
N SER A 216 -35.16 -9.92 -2.76
CA SER A 216 -36.29 -10.26 -1.90
C SER A 216 -36.60 -11.74 -2.04
N ASN A 217 -36.43 -12.51 -0.96
CA ASN A 217 -36.86 -13.90 -0.76
C ASN A 217 -37.00 -14.74 -2.05
N LYS A 218 -35.94 -15.50 -2.39
CA LYS A 218 -35.92 -16.52 -3.46
C LYS A 218 -37.25 -17.28 -3.54
N TYR A 219 -38.06 -17.04 -4.57
CA TYR A 219 -38.83 -18.04 -5.34
C TYR A 219 -39.36 -17.39 -6.64
N GLY A 220 -38.67 -17.58 -7.78
CA GLY A 220 -39.21 -17.28 -9.13
C GLY A 220 -38.21 -16.70 -10.14
N PRO A 221 -38.28 -17.05 -11.44
CA PRO A 221 -37.13 -17.04 -12.35
C PRO A 221 -36.69 -15.69 -12.92
N PHE A 222 -37.46 -14.60 -12.81
CA PHE A 222 -37.03 -13.28 -13.29
C PHE A 222 -37.71 -12.17 -12.48
N THR A 223 -36.96 -11.48 -11.62
CA THR A 223 -37.44 -10.25 -10.97
C THR A 223 -36.68 -9.06 -11.56
N LYS A 224 -37.44 -8.19 -12.23
CA LYS A 224 -37.05 -7.07 -13.11
C LYS A 224 -35.71 -6.40 -12.76
N CYS A 225 -34.81 -6.33 -13.76
CA CYS A 225 -33.69 -5.38 -13.78
C CYS A 225 -34.24 -3.95 -13.84
N HIS A 226 -33.77 -3.08 -12.95
CA HIS A 226 -33.90 -1.63 -13.14
C HIS A 226 -32.63 -1.16 -13.85
N GLN A 227 -32.78 -0.69 -15.08
CA GLN A 227 -31.69 -0.08 -15.85
C GLN A 227 -31.72 1.42 -15.54
N LEU A 228 -30.68 1.93 -14.89
CA LEU A 228 -30.50 3.37 -14.75
C LEU A 228 -29.99 3.90 -16.09
N SER A 229 -30.82 4.67 -16.78
CA SER A 229 -30.41 5.38 -18.01
C SER A 229 -29.71 6.69 -17.67
N GLN A 230 -28.88 7.17 -18.59
CA GLN A 230 -27.93 8.26 -18.39
C GLN A 230 -28.57 9.63 -18.07
N ASP A 231 -29.89 9.77 -18.25
CA ASP A 231 -30.64 11.02 -18.05
C ASP A 231 -31.00 11.31 -16.58
N GLU A 232 -30.63 10.44 -15.65
CA GLU A 232 -30.87 10.63 -14.20
C GLU A 232 -29.56 10.88 -13.39
N ARG A 233 -28.48 11.31 -14.05
CA ARG A 233 -27.21 11.72 -13.40
C ARG A 233 -27.12 13.21 -13.14
#